data_AF-A0A1J3I318-F1
#
_entry.id   AF-A0A1J3I318-F1
#
_cell.length_a   1.000
_cell.length_b   1.000
_cell.length_c   1.000
_cell.angle_alpha   90.00
_cell.angle_beta   90.00
_cell.angle_gamma   90.00
#
_symmetry.space_group_name_H-M   'P 1'
#
loop_
_entity.id
_entity.type
_entity.pdbx_description
1 polymer ?
#
loop_
_entity_poly.entity_id
_entity_poly.type
_entity_poly.pdbx_seq_one_letter_code
_entity_poly.pdbx_strand_id
1 'polypeptide(L)'
;KIGEHLLSLSAKTRVLYLTPPPVNEKRIQVVFGDAISGRSNERCRPYAEALLKLCREINVKSIDLWTVIQQEDDWLNTCFTDGIHFTAKASEIVLKEILKVVSEPDWKPSLHWKSL
;
A
#
# COMPACT_ATOMS: atom_id res chain seq x y z
N LYS A 1 -13.93 -14.74 -0.09
CA LYS A 1 -13.31 -13.50 0.47
C LYS A 1 -13.11 -12.47 -0.66
N ILE A 2 -12.82 -11.18 -0.37
CA ILE A 2 -12.76 -10.11 -1.40
C ILE A 2 -11.84 -10.48 -2.58
N GLY A 3 -10.62 -10.98 -2.33
CA GLY A 3 -9.67 -11.33 -3.40
C GLY A 3 -10.14 -12.47 -4.30
N GLU A 4 -10.57 -13.58 -3.71
CA GLU A 4 -11.14 -14.71 -4.46
C GLU A 4 -12.36 -14.27 -5.28
N HIS A 5 -13.21 -13.42 -4.71
CA HIS A 5 -14.37 -12.89 -5.42
C HIS A 5 -13.96 -12.07 -6.64
N LEU A 6 -13.04 -11.11 -6.49
CA LEU A 6 -12.53 -10.31 -7.62
C LEU A 6 -11.87 -11.17 -8.70
N LEU A 7 -11.09 -12.18 -8.31
CA LEU A 7 -10.46 -13.11 -9.24
C LEU A 7 -11.47 -14.00 -9.97
N SER A 8 -12.61 -14.32 -9.34
CA SER A 8 -13.68 -15.12 -9.94
C SER A 8 -14.50 -14.37 -11.00
N LEU A 9 -14.47 -13.02 -11.01
CA LEU A 9 -15.30 -12.22 -11.91
C LEU A 9 -14.89 -12.36 -13.39
N SER A 10 -13.59 -12.54 -13.68
CA SER A 10 -13.09 -12.72 -15.04
C SER A 10 -11.64 -13.19 -15.05
N ALA A 11 -11.31 -14.09 -15.98
CA ALA A 11 -9.92 -14.50 -16.25
C ALA A 11 -9.01 -13.36 -16.74
N LYS A 12 -9.60 -12.22 -17.16
CA LYS A 12 -8.89 -11.00 -17.56
C LYS A 12 -8.80 -9.95 -16.44
N THR A 13 -9.54 -10.11 -15.34
CA THR A 13 -9.39 -9.23 -14.18
C THR A 13 -8.00 -9.40 -13.60
N ARG A 14 -7.41 -8.29 -13.18
CA ARG A 14 -6.07 -8.23 -12.61
C ARG A 14 -6.20 -7.52 -11.27
N VAL A 15 -5.66 -8.14 -10.23
CA VAL A 15 -5.75 -7.64 -8.85
C VAL A 15 -4.34 -7.30 -8.38
N LEU A 16 -4.21 -6.15 -7.74
CA LEU A 16 -3.00 -5.68 -7.10
C LEU A 16 -3.38 -5.22 -5.70
N TYR A 17 -2.71 -5.78 -4.69
CA TYR A 17 -2.91 -5.37 -3.30
C TYR A 17 -1.84 -4.40 -2.85
N LEU A 18 -2.22 -3.44 -2.02
CA LEU A 18 -1.31 -2.51 -1.34
C LEU A 18 -1.40 -2.81 0.15
N THR A 19 -0.27 -3.06 0.81
CA THR A 19 -0.27 -3.22 2.28
C THR A 19 -0.70 -1.91 2.94
N PRO A 20 -1.33 -1.98 4.13
CA PRO A 20 -1.55 -0.77 4.90
C PRO A 20 -0.20 -0.08 5.14
N PRO A 21 -0.10 1.24 4.91
CA PRO A 21 1.14 1.97 5.04
C PRO A 21 1.56 2.13 6.52
N PRO A 22 2.80 2.55 6.80
CA PRO A 22 3.17 2.90 8.16
C PRO A 22 2.43 4.18 8.59
N VAL A 23 2.44 4.49 9.88
CA VAL A 23 1.83 5.71 10.44
C VAL A 23 2.84 6.45 11.32
N ASN A 24 2.60 7.74 11.54
CA ASN A 24 3.35 8.54 12.52
C ASN A 24 2.47 8.86 13.73
N GLU A 25 2.66 8.10 14.81
CA GLU A 25 1.87 8.21 16.05
C GLU A 25 2.02 9.56 16.73
N LYS A 26 3.23 10.14 16.70
CA LYS A 26 3.47 11.46 17.29
C LYS A 26 2.66 12.53 16.55
N ARG A 27 2.63 12.47 15.22
CA ARG A 27 1.86 13.41 14.41
C ARG A 27 0.35 13.19 14.56
N ILE A 28 -0.08 11.93 14.65
CA ILE A 28 -1.47 11.58 14.97
C ILE A 28 -1.90 12.23 16.29
N GLN A 29 -1.11 12.07 17.36
CA GLN A 29 -1.43 12.65 18.66
C GLN A 29 -1.52 14.18 18.59
N VAL A 30 -0.62 14.83 17.84
CA VAL A 30 -0.62 16.29 17.67
C VAL A 30 -1.86 16.78 16.93
N VAL A 31 -2.31 16.07 15.90
CA VAL A 31 -3.42 16.53 15.04
C VAL A 31 -4.79 16.13 15.58
N PHE A 32 -4.90 14.94 16.15
CA PHE A 32 -6.19 14.36 16.51
C PHE A 32 -6.37 14.10 18.01
N GLY A 33 -5.30 14.22 18.81
CA GLY A 33 -5.33 13.86 20.23
C GLY A 33 -5.85 12.44 20.45
N ASP A 34 -6.64 12.26 21.52
CA ASP A 34 -7.11 10.93 21.93
C ASP A 34 -8.30 10.40 21.10
N ALA A 35 -8.85 11.23 20.20
CA ALA A 35 -10.03 10.88 19.40
C ALA A 35 -9.82 9.67 18.49
N ILE A 36 -8.57 9.42 18.07
CA ILE A 36 -8.19 8.25 17.26
C ILE A 36 -7.05 7.45 17.90
N SER A 37 -7.03 7.42 19.23
CA SER A 37 -6.05 6.67 20.01
C SER A 37 -5.97 5.18 19.63
N GLY A 38 -4.82 4.56 19.89
CA GLY A 38 -4.59 3.14 19.66
C GLY A 38 -4.10 2.76 18.26
N ARG A 39 -3.87 3.73 17.37
CA ARG A 39 -3.14 3.52 16.12
C ARG A 39 -1.64 3.57 16.38
N SER A 40 -0.91 2.54 15.94
CA SER A 40 0.55 2.55 15.94
C SER A 40 1.11 1.82 14.73
N ASN A 41 2.33 2.17 14.35
CA ASN A 41 3.07 1.53 13.28
C ASN A 41 3.31 0.05 13.61
N GLU A 42 3.61 -0.25 14.87
CA GLU A 42 3.73 -1.63 15.38
C GLU A 42 2.43 -2.43 15.19
N ARG A 43 1.27 -1.83 15.50
CA ARG A 43 -0.03 -2.49 15.30
C ARG A 43 -0.40 -2.63 13.83
N CYS A 44 0.14 -1.78 12.95
CA CYS A 44 -0.09 -1.87 11.51
C CYS A 44 0.66 -3.06 10.89
N ARG A 45 1.88 -3.33 11.35
CA ARG A 45 2.79 -4.33 10.77
C ARG A 45 2.17 -5.73 10.58
N PRO A 46 1.46 -6.34 11.57
CA PRO A 46 0.85 -7.66 11.37
C PRO A 46 -0.17 -7.71 10.21
N TYR A 47 -0.88 -6.62 9.94
CA TYR A 47 -1.83 -6.56 8.82
C TYR A 47 -1.11 -6.48 7.47
N ALA A 48 0.01 -5.76 7.40
CA ALA A 48 0.87 -5.75 6.22
C ALA A 48 1.44 -7.15 5.94
N GLU A 49 2.02 -7.80 6.96
CA GLU A 49 2.57 -9.15 6.84
C GLU A 49 1.51 -10.19 6.45
N ALA A 50 0.31 -10.10 7.04
CA ALA A 50 -0.81 -10.97 6.71
C ALA A 50 -1.29 -10.80 5.26
N LEU A 51 -1.36 -9.56 4.75
CA LEU A 51 -1.74 -9.31 3.36
C LEU A 51 -0.68 -9.86 2.40
N LEU A 52 0.61 -9.62 2.66
CA LEU A 52 1.69 -10.18 1.84
C LEU A 52 1.66 -11.71 1.83
N LYS A 53 1.38 -12.35 2.98
CA LYS A 53 1.22 -13.80 3.07
C LYS A 53 0.04 -14.28 2.23
N LEU A 54 -1.12 -13.65 2.36
CA LEU A 54 -2.31 -13.97 1.58
C LEU A 54 -2.03 -13.85 0.08
N CYS A 55 -1.41 -12.76 -0.37
CA CYS A 55 -1.08 -12.53 -1.77
C CYS A 55 -0.17 -13.62 -2.34
N ARG A 56 0.80 -14.12 -1.57
CA ARG A 56 1.60 -15.31 -1.95
C ARG A 56 0.75 -16.58 -2.07
N GLU A 57 -0.15 -16.82 -1.13
CA GLU A 57 -1.03 -18.01 -1.12
C GLU A 57 -1.98 -18.06 -2.32
N ILE A 58 -2.51 -16.90 -2.73
CA ILE A 58 -3.46 -16.82 -3.86
C ILE A 58 -2.80 -16.43 -5.19
N ASN A 59 -1.47 -16.38 -5.24
CA ASN A 59 -0.67 -15.99 -6.40
C ASN A 59 -1.10 -14.65 -7.03
N VAL A 60 -1.24 -13.61 -6.20
CA VAL A 60 -1.56 -12.24 -6.60
C VAL A 60 -0.42 -11.30 -6.23
N LYS A 61 -0.13 -10.32 -7.08
CA LYS A 61 0.90 -9.31 -6.82
C LYS A 61 0.48 -8.37 -5.70
N SER A 62 1.45 -7.95 -4.89
CA SER A 62 1.26 -7.00 -3.79
C SER A 62 2.42 -6.01 -3.72
N ILE A 63 2.12 -4.79 -3.28
CA ILE A 63 3.12 -3.75 -2.99
C ILE A 63 3.18 -3.56 -1.49
N ASP A 64 4.39 -3.67 -0.94
CA ASP A 64 4.64 -3.47 0.49
C ASP A 64 4.88 -1.99 0.82
N LEU A 65 3.79 -1.22 0.91
CA LEU A 65 3.84 0.19 1.31
C LEU A 65 4.36 0.38 2.73
N TRP A 66 4.10 -0.58 3.64
CA TRP A 66 4.63 -0.53 5.00
C TRP A 66 6.15 -0.40 4.98
N THR A 67 6.84 -1.22 4.19
CA THR A 67 8.30 -1.17 4.08
C THR A 67 8.79 -0.02 3.20
N VAL A 68 8.22 0.16 2.00
CA VAL A 68 8.71 1.13 1.01
C VAL A 68 8.73 2.56 1.54
N ILE A 69 7.70 2.98 2.28
CA ILE A 69 7.64 4.34 2.82
C ILE A 69 8.72 4.56 3.87
N GLN A 70 9.06 3.54 4.66
CA GLN A 70 10.09 3.64 5.70
C GLN A 70 11.52 3.66 5.15
N GLN A 71 11.70 3.41 3.85
CA GLN A 71 13.00 3.53 3.16
C GLN A 71 13.32 4.98 2.78
N GLU A 72 12.35 5.89 2.83
CA GLU A 72 12.57 7.30 2.60
C GLU A 72 13.25 7.95 3.81
N ASP A 73 14.26 8.78 3.54
CA ASP A 73 14.92 9.56 4.59
C ASP A 73 13.90 10.51 5.26
N ASP A 74 13.90 10.49 6.59
CA ASP A 74 12.99 11.29 7.41
C ASP A 74 11.50 11.07 7.05
N TRP A 75 11.12 9.83 6.70
CA TRP A 75 9.75 9.50 6.28
C TRP A 75 8.68 9.91 7.30
N LEU A 76 8.96 9.83 8.61
CA LEU A 76 8.02 10.24 9.66
C LEU A 76 7.58 11.70 9.50
N ASN A 77 8.50 12.61 9.13
CA ASN A 77 8.21 14.03 9.02
C ASN A 77 7.92 14.49 7.59
N THR A 78 8.34 13.72 6.58
CA THR A 78 8.19 14.11 5.16
C THR A 78 7.06 13.39 4.42
N CYS A 79 6.64 12.20 4.88
CA CYS A 79 5.66 11.38 4.16
C CYS A 79 4.22 11.61 4.59
N PHE A 80 3.93 12.26 5.73
CA PHE A 80 2.56 12.43 6.22
C PHE A 80 2.16 13.89 6.48
N THR A 81 0.90 14.22 6.19
CA THR A 81 0.31 15.52 6.52
C THR A 81 -0.13 15.58 7.98
N ASP A 82 -0.79 14.52 8.44
CA ASP A 82 -1.43 14.38 9.75
C ASP A 82 -1.03 13.11 10.51
N GLY A 83 -0.05 12.37 9.98
CA GLY A 83 0.45 11.11 10.51
C GLY A 83 -0.27 9.86 9.98
N ILE A 84 -1.30 10.03 9.14
CA ILE A 84 -2.03 8.94 8.47
C ILE A 84 -2.02 9.15 6.95
N HIS A 85 -2.42 10.34 6.49
CA HIS A 85 -2.53 10.66 5.07
C HIS A 85 -1.19 11.08 4.49
N PHE A 86 -0.92 10.61 3.28
CA PHE A 86 0.34 10.89 2.59
C PHE A 86 0.45 12.32 2.08
N THR A 87 1.68 12.83 2.08
CA THR A 87 2.05 14.03 1.33
C THR A 87 2.11 13.73 -0.18
N ALA A 88 2.27 14.78 -1.00
CA ALA A 88 2.52 14.62 -2.43
C ALA A 88 3.78 13.78 -2.70
N LYS A 89 4.85 14.00 -1.92
CA LYS A 89 6.11 13.22 -1.99
C LYS A 89 5.86 11.73 -1.78
N ALA A 90 5.17 11.35 -0.69
CA ALA A 90 4.87 9.95 -0.43
C ALA A 90 3.90 9.35 -1.46
N SER A 91 2.95 10.13 -1.96
CA SER A 91 2.06 9.70 -3.05
C SER A 91 2.81 9.40 -4.33
N GLU A 92 3.89 10.15 -4.63
CA GLU A 92 4.76 9.87 -5.77
C GLU A 92 5.53 8.54 -5.61
N ILE A 93 5.94 8.19 -4.39
CA ILE A 93 6.54 6.88 -4.09
C ILE A 93 5.54 5.76 -4.37
N VAL A 94 4.30 5.89 -3.88
CA VAL A 94 3.21 4.92 -4.14
C VAL A 94 2.99 4.76 -5.65
N LEU A 95 2.91 5.86 -6.39
CA LEU A 95 2.77 5.84 -7.84
C LEU A 95 3.94 5.07 -8.48
N LYS A 96 5.18 5.38 -8.13
CA LYS A 96 6.37 4.69 -8.67
C LYS A 96 6.31 3.17 -8.44
N GLU A 97 5.89 2.72 -7.25
CA GLU A 97 5.74 1.29 -6.98
C GLU A 97 4.62 0.64 -7.80
N ILE A 98 3.47 1.31 -7.94
CA ILE A 98 2.37 0.83 -8.80
C ILE A 98 2.87 0.70 -10.24
N LEU A 99 3.57 1.72 -10.75
CA LEU A 99 4.11 1.75 -12.11
C LEU A 99 5.08 0.60 -12.37
N LYS A 100 5.98 0.30 -11.44
CA LYS A 100 6.88 -0.85 -11.54
C LYS A 100 6.12 -2.15 -11.76
N VAL A 101 5.05 -2.38 -11.00
CA VAL A 101 4.25 -3.60 -11.10
C VAL A 101 3.46 -3.64 -12.41
N VAL A 102 2.73 -2.58 -12.77
CA VAL A 102 1.85 -2.61 -13.97
C VAL A 102 2.62 -2.56 -15.29
N SER A 103 3.90 -2.17 -15.26
CA SER A 103 4.78 -2.18 -16.43
C SER A 103 5.41 -3.55 -16.71
N GLU A 104 5.17 -4.57 -15.86
CA GLU A 104 5.65 -5.93 -16.11
C GLU A 104 5.04 -6.49 -17.43
N PRO A 105 5.83 -7.14 -18.29
CA PRO A 105 5.38 -7.59 -19.62
C PRO A 105 4.32 -8.71 -19.59
N ASP A 106 4.13 -9.36 -18.45
CA ASP A 106 3.26 -10.53 -18.31
C ASP A 106 1.78 -10.19 -18.02
N TRP A 107 1.45 -8.91 -17.78
CA TRP A 107 0.05 -8.50 -17.63
C TRP A 107 -0.70 -8.60 -18.97
N LYS A 108 -1.70 -9.50 -19.04
CA LYS A 108 -2.60 -9.67 -20.21
C LYS A 108 -4.08 -9.59 -19.81
N PRO A 109 -4.84 -8.54 -20.18
CA PRO A 109 -4.38 -7.35 -20.87
C PRO A 109 -3.36 -6.58 -20.02
N SER A 110 -2.51 -5.81 -20.69
CA SER A 110 -1.57 -4.93 -20.00
C SER A 110 -2.35 -3.87 -19.24
N LEU A 111 -1.88 -3.54 -18.04
CA LEU A 111 -2.47 -2.50 -17.19
C LEU A 111 -1.81 -1.14 -17.40
N HIS A 112 -0.72 -1.07 -18.17
CA HIS A 112 -0.02 0.17 -18.44
C HIS A 112 -0.77 1.02 -19.47
N TRP A 113 -1.08 2.29 -19.16
CA TRP A 113 -1.96 3.13 -20.02
C TRP A 113 -1.42 3.37 -21.43
N LYS A 114 -0.10 3.32 -21.65
CA LYS A 114 0.47 3.43 -23.01
C LYS A 114 0.20 2.21 -23.90
N SER A 115 -0.40 1.16 -23.36
CA SER A 115 -0.75 -0.07 -24.10
C SER A 115 -2.25 -0.26 -24.30
N LEU A 116 -3.07 0.68 -23.81
CA LEU A 116 -4.50 0.81 -24.12
C LEU A 116 -4.67 1.64 -25.40
#